data_AF-A0A8I1I3U9-F1
#
_entry.id   AF-A0A8I1I3U9-F1
#
_cell.length_a   1.000
_cell.length_b   1.000
_cell.length_c   1.000
_cell.angle_alpha   90.00
_cell.angle_beta   90.00
_cell.angle_gamma   90.00
#
_symmetry.space_group_name_H-M   'P 1'
#
loop_
_entity.id
_entity.type
_entity.pdbx_description
1 polymer ?
#
loop_
_entity_poly.entity_id
_entity_poly.type
_entity_poly.pdbx_seq_one_letter_code
_entity_poly.pdbx_strand_id
1 'polypeptide(L)'
;MGYATRHYQVKGIQRGDTQLKATIKVSEDVSSSKPFELTTIDLYSSRSRHWFAKLCADLFAEPEALIKEDLAKLLQLVEQWRPEKKEQQRTPRSAQGIRSWPYPF
;
A
#
# COMPACT_ATOMS: atom_id res chain seq x y z
N MET A 1 -6.78 -4.99 12.64
CA MET A 1 -6.47 -6.12 13.54
C MET A 1 -5.34 -5.65 14.44
N GLY A 2 -5.57 -5.55 15.75
CA GLY A 2 -4.54 -5.17 16.70
C GLY A 2 -3.77 -6.41 17.14
N TYR A 3 -2.46 -6.44 16.94
CA TYR A 3 -1.59 -7.46 17.52
C TYR A 3 -0.88 -6.82 18.71
N ALA A 4 -1.35 -7.14 19.92
CA ALA A 4 -0.95 -6.53 21.19
C ALA A 4 -1.25 -5.01 21.26
N THR A 5 -0.28 -4.15 20.94
CA THR A 5 -0.37 -2.68 20.86
C THR A 5 -0.22 -2.16 19.43
N ARG A 6 0.03 -3.03 18.44
CA ARG A 6 0.35 -2.64 17.07
C ARG A 6 -0.90 -2.58 16.21
N HIS A 7 -1.13 -1.43 15.59
CA HIS A 7 -2.23 -1.20 14.67
C HIS A 7 -1.72 -1.07 13.24
N TYR A 8 -2.03 -2.08 12.42
CA TYR A 8 -1.82 -2.05 10.98
C TYR A 8 -3.10 -1.58 10.29
N GLN A 9 -3.03 -0.45 9.60
CA GLN A 9 -4.12 0.08 8.80
C GLN A 9 -3.70 0.15 7.34
N VAL A 10 -4.31 -0.69 6.50
CA VAL A 10 -4.13 -0.62 5.05
C VAL A 10 -4.97 0.52 4.50
N LYS A 11 -4.32 1.54 3.92
CA LYS A 11 -4.96 2.74 3.35
C LYS A 11 -5.22 2.59 1.85
N GLY A 12 -4.44 1.78 1.16
CA GLY A 12 -4.56 1.59 -0.28
C GLY A 12 -3.98 0.26 -0.71
N ILE A 13 -4.60 -0.38 -1.69
CA ILE A 13 -4.14 -1.62 -2.30
C ILE A 13 -4.16 -1.39 -3.81
N GLN A 14 -3.01 -1.54 -4.44
CA GLN A 14 -2.82 -1.51 -5.87
C GLN A 14 -2.33 -2.89 -6.32
N ARG A 15 -3.24 -3.65 -6.94
CA ARG A 15 -2.95 -4.97 -7.47
C ARG A 15 -2.71 -4.87 -8.98
N GLY A 16 -1.51 -5.22 -9.41
CA GLY A 16 -1.18 -5.49 -10.81
C GLY A 16 -1.03 -6.99 -11.05
N ASP A 17 -0.64 -7.37 -12.26
CA ASP A 17 -0.42 -8.78 -12.61
C ASP A 17 0.76 -9.41 -11.86
N THR A 18 1.81 -8.63 -11.61
CA THR A 18 3.06 -9.09 -10.98
C THR A 18 3.43 -8.37 -9.69
N GLN A 19 2.67 -7.34 -9.30
CA GLN A 19 2.97 -6.49 -8.14
C GLN A 19 1.74 -6.35 -7.25
N LEU A 20 1.96 -6.41 -5.94
CA LEU A 20 0.92 -6.17 -4.95
C LEU A 20 1.37 -5.04 -4.02
N LYS A 21 1.12 -3.81 -4.45
CA LYS A 21 1.50 -2.63 -3.68
C LYS A 21 0.44 -2.32 -2.64
N ALA A 22 0.81 -2.35 -1.37
CA ALA A 22 -0.05 -1.97 -0.27
C ALA A 22 0.53 -0.75 0.45
N THR A 23 -0.29 0.28 0.61
CA THR A 23 0.01 1.43 1.47
C THR A 23 -0.47 1.11 2.88
N ILE A 24 0.47 0.86 3.79
CA ILE A 24 0.20 0.43 5.15
C ILE A 24 0.64 1.55 6.08
N LYS A 25 -0.30 2.02 6.91
CA LYS A 25 -0.02 2.85 8.07
C LYS A 25 0.20 1.92 9.25
N VAL A 26 1.30 2.10 9.98
CA VAL A 26 1.55 1.38 11.22
C VAL A 26 1.69 2.36 12.36
N SER A 27 1.00 2.08 13.47
CA SER A 27 1.09 2.87 14.69
C SER A 27 1.03 1.96 15.92
N GLU A 28 1.65 2.42 17.01
CA GLU A 28 1.66 1.71 18.30
C GLU A 28 0.45 2.05 19.20
N ASP A 29 -0.38 3.03 18.80
CA ASP A 29 -1.59 3.39 19.52
C ASP A 29 -2.65 3.98 18.54
N VAL A 30 -3.93 3.77 18.85
CA VAL A 30 -5.09 4.36 18.18
C VAL A 30 -5.38 5.77 18.73
N SER A 31 -4.97 6.04 19.98
CA SER A 31 -5.24 7.28 20.70
C SER A 31 -4.06 8.27 20.55
N SER A 32 -3.89 8.80 19.34
CA SER A 32 -3.20 10.06 19.01
C SER A 32 -2.14 10.60 20.01
N SER A 33 -0.88 10.16 19.88
CA SER A 33 0.32 11.01 20.13
C SER A 33 1.65 10.31 19.82
N LYS A 34 1.65 9.02 19.49
CA LYS A 34 2.87 8.26 19.18
C LYS A 34 3.26 8.34 17.69
N PRO A 35 4.55 8.14 17.36
CA PRO A 35 5.01 8.12 15.97
C PRO A 35 4.25 7.05 15.17
N PHE A 36 3.82 7.43 13.97
CA PHE A 36 3.24 6.52 13.00
C PHE A 36 4.10 6.52 11.75
N GLU A 37 4.22 5.36 11.11
CA GLU A 37 4.85 5.26 9.81
C GLU A 37 3.78 5.02 8.75
N LEU A 38 3.86 5.72 7.62
CA LEU A 38 3.03 5.46 6.44
C LEU A 38 3.93 5.11 5.28
N THR A 39 3.88 3.86 4.83
CA THR A 39 4.75 3.39 3.75
C THR A 39 3.98 2.57 2.73
N THR A 40 4.39 2.69 1.47
CA THR A 40 3.90 1.83 0.39
C THR A 40 4.93 0.76 0.09
N ILE A 41 4.56 -0.50 0.26
CA ILE A 41 5.44 -1.66 0.03
C ILE A 41 4.86 -2.59 -1.02
N ASP A 42 5.72 -3.30 -1.74
CA ASP A 42 5.31 -4.38 -2.63
C ASP A 42 5.36 -5.72 -1.89
N LEU A 43 4.20 -6.25 -1.56
CA LEU A 43 4.06 -7.48 -0.78
C LEU A 43 4.57 -8.73 -1.52
N TYR A 44 4.64 -8.72 -2.85
CA TYR A 44 5.21 -9.83 -3.62
C TYR A 44 6.74 -9.77 -3.70
N SER A 45 7.33 -8.59 -3.45
CA SER A 45 8.78 -8.44 -3.42
C SER A 45 9.36 -8.94 -2.10
N SER A 46 10.19 -9.99 -2.16
CA SER A 46 10.93 -10.49 -0.98
C SER A 46 11.75 -9.38 -0.31
N ARG A 47 12.42 -8.53 -1.12
CA ARG A 47 13.22 -7.41 -0.60
C ARG A 47 12.36 -6.41 0.17
N SER A 48 11.19 -6.07 -0.37
CA SER A 48 10.28 -5.09 0.26
C SER A 48 9.70 -5.64 1.56
N ARG A 49 9.33 -6.92 1.60
CA ARG A 49 8.89 -7.61 2.83
C ARG A 49 9.95 -7.60 3.93
N HIS A 50 11.20 -7.96 3.60
CA HIS A 50 12.30 -7.96 4.57
C HIS A 50 12.62 -6.56 5.09
N TRP A 51 12.65 -5.57 4.19
CA TRP A 51 12.90 -4.18 4.57
C TRP A 51 11.80 -3.64 5.49
N PHE A 52 10.53 -3.90 5.18
CA PHE A 52 9.41 -3.47 6.01
C PHE A 52 9.38 -4.19 7.36
N ALA A 53 9.75 -5.47 7.38
CA ALA A 53 9.85 -6.24 8.62
C ALA A 53 10.88 -5.61 9.58
N LYS A 54 12.04 -5.20 9.05
CA LYS A 54 13.06 -4.47 9.82
C LYS A 54 12.56 -3.12 10.30
N LEU A 55 11.96 -2.33 9.41
CA LEU A 55 11.42 -1.01 9.76
C LEU A 55 10.43 -1.10 10.93
N CYS A 56 9.50 -2.06 10.88
CA CYS A 56 8.54 -2.26 11.94
C CYS A 56 9.18 -2.85 13.21
N ALA A 57 10.16 -3.74 13.08
CA ALA A 57 10.92 -4.26 14.23
C ALA A 57 11.62 -3.12 14.99
N ASP A 58 12.24 -2.18 14.26
CA ASP A 58 12.87 -0.99 14.83
C ASP A 58 11.84 -0.03 15.45
N LEU A 59 10.71 0.18 14.77
CA LEU A 59 9.65 1.09 15.23
C LEU A 59 8.97 0.60 16.51
N PHE A 60 8.80 -0.72 16.68
CA PHE A 60 8.15 -1.32 17.84
C PHE A 60 9.13 -1.91 18.85
N ALA A 61 10.44 -1.85 18.60
CA ALA A 61 11.49 -2.50 19.40
C ALA A 61 11.20 -4.00 19.65
N GLU A 62 10.71 -4.70 18.63
CA GLU A 62 10.17 -6.05 18.74
C GLU A 62 10.81 -6.99 17.70
N PRO A 63 10.81 -8.32 17.94
CA PRO A 63 11.53 -9.24 17.08
C PRO A 63 10.92 -9.31 15.67
N GLU A 64 11.78 -9.29 14.66
CA GLU A 64 11.39 -9.41 13.24
C GLU A 64 10.50 -10.63 12.96
N ALA A 65 10.63 -11.70 13.74
CA ALA A 65 9.84 -12.92 13.58
C ALA A 65 8.33 -12.64 13.73
N LEU A 66 7.93 -11.85 14.73
CA LEU A 66 6.52 -11.48 14.95
C LEU A 66 6.00 -10.61 13.80
N ILE A 67 6.81 -9.66 13.34
CA ILE A 67 6.44 -8.79 12.22
C ILE A 67 6.30 -9.59 10.92
N LYS A 68 7.13 -10.63 10.70
CA LYS A 68 7.01 -11.52 9.54
C LYS A 68 5.73 -12.35 9.58
N GLU A 69 5.31 -12.81 10.75
CA GLU A 69 4.02 -13.47 10.92
C GLU A 69 2.85 -12.52 10.62
N ASP A 70 2.92 -11.29 11.12
CA ASP A 70 1.89 -10.26 10.86
C ASP A 70 1.84 -9.87 9.38
N LEU A 71 3.00 -9.77 8.72
CA LEU A 71 3.10 -9.58 7.27
C LEU A 71 2.47 -10.73 6.48
N ALA A 72 2.64 -11.98 6.91
CA ALA A 72 2.03 -13.13 6.25
C ALA A 72 0.49 -13.07 6.34
N LYS A 73 -0.04 -12.68 7.50
CA LYS A 73 -1.48 -12.48 7.71
C LYS A 73 -1.99 -11.28 6.91
N LEU A 74 -1.25 -10.17 6.87
CA LEU A 74 -1.57 -9.00 6.04
C LEU A 74 -1.58 -9.35 4.55
N LEU A 75 -0.62 -10.15 4.09
CA LEU A 75 -0.59 -10.64 2.70
C LEU A 75 -1.86 -11.41 2.38
N GLN A 76 -2.25 -12.38 3.22
CA GLN A 76 -3.49 -13.14 3.03
C GLN A 76 -4.72 -12.23 3.00
N LEU A 77 -4.81 -11.25 3.91
CA LEU A 77 -5.92 -10.30 3.96
C LEU A 77 -5.98 -9.41 2.71
N VAL A 78 -4.83 -8.94 2.22
CA VAL A 78 -4.73 -8.10 1.02
C VAL A 78 -5.00 -8.91 -0.25
N GLU A 79 -4.60 -10.18 -0.30
CA GLU A 79 -4.90 -11.09 -1.42
C GLU A 79 -6.40 -11.44 -1.50
N GLN A 80 -7.04 -11.63 -0.34
CA GLN A 80 -8.47 -11.86 -0.22
C GLN A 80 -9.29 -10.58 -0.46
N TRP A 81 -8.69 -9.41 -0.23
CA TRP A 81 -9.32 -8.14 -0.51
C TRP A 81 -9.54 -7.99 -2.02
N ARG A 82 -10.81 -8.08 -2.43
CA ARG A 82 -11.23 -7.73 -3.78
C ARG A 82 -11.64 -6.27 -3.76
N PRO A 83 -11.14 -5.43 -4.68
CA PRO A 83 -11.78 -4.15 -4.89
C PRO A 83 -13.21 -4.46 -5.35
N GLU A 84 -14.21 -4.12 -4.54
CA GLU A 84 -15.53 -3.86 -5.08
C GLU A 84 -15.32 -2.85 -6.20
N LYS A 85 -15.71 -3.20 -7.43
CA LYS A 85 -15.51 -2.39 -8.65
C LYS A 85 -15.94 -0.94 -8.38
N LYS A 86 -15.02 -0.09 -7.91
CA LYS A 86 -15.05 1.32 -8.21
C LYS A 86 -14.30 1.45 -9.51
N GLU A 87 -15.11 1.42 -10.55
CA GLU A 87 -14.84 1.85 -11.91
C GLU A 87 -14.28 3.28 -11.89
N GLN A 88 -13.05 3.45 -11.41
CA GLN A 88 -12.30 4.69 -11.55
C GLN A 88 -11.65 4.65 -12.91
N GLN A 89 -12.51 4.97 -13.89
CA GLN A 89 -12.22 5.91 -14.95
C GLN A 89 -10.72 6.15 -15.15
N ARG A 90 -10.10 5.26 -15.92
CA ARG A 90 -9.05 5.71 -16.83
C ARG A 90 -9.68 6.83 -17.64
N THR A 91 -9.37 8.08 -17.30
CA THR A 91 -9.48 9.14 -18.28
C THR A 91 -8.37 8.84 -19.29
N PRO A 92 -8.67 8.39 -20.53
CA PRO A 92 -7.64 8.44 -21.54
C PRO A 92 -7.38 9.94 -21.74
N ARG A 93 -6.19 10.41 -21.35
CA ARG A 93 -5.67 11.65 -21.92
C ARG A 93 -5.29 11.29 -23.36
N SER A 94 -6.30 11.25 -24.22
CA SER A 94 -6.18 11.02 -25.65
C SER A 94 -5.32 12.14 -26.22
N ALA A 95 -4.11 11.78 -26.64
CA ALA A 95 -3.41 12.50 -27.67
C ALA A 95 -4.22 12.37 -28.97
N GLN A 96 -4.78 13.47 -29.44
CA GLN A 96 -5.28 13.73 -30.79
C GLN A 96 -5.43 15.26 -30.84
N GLY A 97 -4.91 16.01 -31.79
CA GLY A 97 -4.43 15.73 -33.12
C GLY A 97 -4.52 17.06 -33.86
N ILE A 98 -3.53 17.32 -34.69
CA ILE A 98 -3.38 18.50 -35.54
C ILE A 98 -4.70 18.85 -36.25
N ARG A 99 -5.17 20.10 -36.11
CA ARG A 99 -5.97 20.78 -37.14
C ARG A 99 -5.51 22.23 -37.25
N SER A 100 -4.62 22.44 -38.22
CA SER A 100 -4.45 23.70 -38.93
C SER A 100 -5.82 24.27 -39.33
N TRP A 101 -6.14 25.48 -38.89
CA TRP A 101 -7.23 26.27 -39.44
C TRP A 101 -6.63 27.28 -40.45
N PRO A 102 -7.10 27.30 -41.71
CA PRO A 102 -6.82 28.41 -42.61
C PRO A 102 -7.79 29.54 -42.27
N TYR A 103 -7.30 30.76 -42.09
CA TYR A 103 -8.17 31.95 -42.14
C TYR A 103 -8.17 32.51 -43.57
N PRO A 104 -9.35 32.63 -44.21
CA PRO A 104 -9.52 33.39 -45.43
C PRO A 104 -9.96 34.84 -45.14
N PHE A 105 -9.52 35.74 -46.02
CA PHE A 105 -9.83 37.18 -46.15
C PHE A 105 -9.28 38.15 -45.11
#